data_AF-A0A349JL00-F1
#
_entry.id   AF-A0A349JL00-F1
#
_cell.length_a   1.000
_cell.length_b   1.000
_cell.length_c   1.000
_cell.angle_alpha   90.00
_cell.angle_beta   90.00
_cell.angle_gamma   90.00
#
_symmetry.space_group_name_H-M   'P 1'
#
loop_
_entity.id
_entity.type
_entity.pdbx_description
1 polymer ?
#
loop_
_entity_poly.entity_id
_entity_poly.type
_entity_poly.pdbx_seq_one_letter_code
_entity_poly.pdbx_strand_id
1 'polypeptide(L)' 'QFDRLSELEKQVLSLLAKESQPIDRAKLLENDTIPLPDLLNALQSLSRRCWIEQKANFYTLPPVLRQYIKTR' A
#
# COMPACT_ATOMS: atom_id res chain seq x y z
N GLN A 1 9.57 11.25 5.13
CA GLN A 1 8.58 10.32 5.74
C GLN A 1 8.51 9.00 4.97
N PHE A 2 8.47 9.01 3.63
CA PHE A 2 8.60 7.81 2.80
C PHE A 2 9.89 7.02 3.06
N ASP A 3 11.03 7.71 3.19
CA ASP A 3 12.33 7.06 3.46
C ASP A 3 12.40 6.38 4.85
N ARG A 4 11.45 6.70 5.75
CA ARG A 4 11.33 6.07 7.08
C ARG A 4 10.38 4.87 7.08
N LEU A 5 9.75 4.58 5.95
CA LEU A 5 8.93 3.38 5.79
C LEU A 5 9.85 2.16 5.72
N SER A 6 9.37 1.04 6.25
CA SER A 6 10.03 -0.24 6.07
C SER A 6 10.03 -0.64 4.59
N GLU A 7 10.94 -1.52 4.19
CA GLU A 7 10.99 -2.02 2.82
C GLU A 7 9.67 -2.68 2.41
N LEU A 8 9.01 -3.35 3.35
CA LEU A 8 7.69 -3.97 3.14
C LEU A 8 6.59 -2.91 2.88
N GLU A 9 6.57 -1.83 3.66
CA GLU A 9 5.64 -0.71 3.44
C GLU A 9 5.87 -0.06 2.07
N LYS A 10 7.13 0.14 1.66
CA LYS A 10 7.46 0.68 0.33
C LYS A 10 7.04 -0.27 -0.79
N GLN A 11 7.19 -1.57 -0.58
CA GLN A 11 6.78 -2.60 -1.55
C GLN A 11 5.25 -2.62 -1.74
N VAL A 12 4.49 -2.55 -0.64
CA VAL A 12 3.02 -2.43 -0.67
C VAL A 12 2.58 -1.15 -1.38
N LEU A 13 3.23 -0.01 -1.08
CA LEU A 13 2.96 1.25 -1.76
C LEU A 13 3.27 1.20 -3.26
N SER A 14 4.34 0.49 -3.64
CA SER A 14 4.72 0.31 -5.04
C SER A 14 3.72 -0.55 -5.79
N LEU A 15 3.20 -1.61 -5.16
CA LEU A 15 2.10 -2.43 -5.69
C LEU A 15 0.82 -1.60 -5.87
N LEU A 16 0.42 -0.84 -4.85
CA LEU A 16 -0.72 0.07 -4.91
C LEU A 16 -0.54 1.18 -5.94
N ALA A 17 0.68 1.65 -6.18
CA ALA A 17 0.98 2.68 -7.17
C ALA A 17 0.91 2.15 -8.61
N LYS A 18 1.20 0.86 -8.82
CA LYS A 18 1.02 0.21 -10.13
C LYS A 18 -0.45 0.12 -10.50
N GLU A 19 -1.29 -0.34 -9.58
CA GLU A 19 -2.72 -0.42 -9.81
C GLU A 19 -3.35 0.98 -9.84
N SER A 20 -4.29 1.20 -10.78
CA SER A 20 -5.03 2.46 -10.88
C SER A 20 -6.37 2.43 -10.13
N GLN A 21 -6.76 1.26 -9.65
CA GLN A 21 -8.05 1.02 -9.03
C GLN A 21 -7.86 0.62 -7.57
N PRO A 22 -8.91 0.77 -6.74
CA PRO A 22 -8.93 0.22 -5.39
C PRO A 22 -8.58 -1.28 -5.43
N ILE A 23 -7.52 -1.68 -4.74
CA ILE A 23 -7.17 -3.09 -4.62
C ILE A 23 -7.81 -3.63 -3.36
N ASP A 24 -8.46 -4.77 -3.44
CA ASP A 24 -8.95 -5.49 -2.29
C ASP A 24 -7.84 -6.29 -1.59
N ARG A 25 -8.11 -6.70 -0.35
CA ARG A 25 -7.18 -7.52 0.44
C ARG A 25 -6.80 -8.83 -0.24
N ALA A 26 -7.74 -9.51 -0.91
CA ALA A 26 -7.46 -10.81 -1.50
C ALA A 26 -6.53 -10.66 -2.70
N LYS A 27 -6.73 -9.66 -3.56
CA LYS A 27 -5.83 -9.39 -4.69
C LYS A 27 -4.41 -8.97 -4.28
N LEU A 28 -4.27 -8.28 -3.13
CA LEU A 28 -2.94 -8.04 -2.54
C LEU A 28 -2.29 -9.32 -2.04
N LEU A 29 -3.08 -10.27 -1.53
CA LEU A 29 -2.59 -11.55 -1.03
C LEU A 29 -2.15 -12.48 -2.17
N GLU A 30 -2.84 -12.43 -3.31
CA GLU A 30 -2.50 -13.22 -4.51
C GLU A 30 -1.09 -12.93 -5.06
N ASN A 31 -0.46 -11.81 -4.66
CA ASN A 31 0.90 -11.52 -5.09
C ASN A 31 1.96 -12.42 -4.42
N ASP A 32 1.61 -13.24 -3.41
CA ASP A 32 2.46 -14.22 -2.69
C ASP A 32 3.85 -13.71 -2.22
N THR A 33 4.09 -12.41 -2.35
CA THR A 33 5.39 -11.78 -2.09
C THR A 33 5.51 -11.41 -0.62
N ILE A 34 4.38 -11.26 0.09
CA ILE A 34 4.31 -10.73 1.44
C ILE A 34 3.41 -11.63 2.29
N PRO A 35 3.89 -12.13 3.44
CA PRO A 35 3.06 -12.86 4.39
C PRO A 35 1.84 -12.04 4.84
N LEU A 36 0.67 -12.69 4.96
CA LEU A 36 -0.57 -12.03 5.38
C LEU A 36 -0.43 -11.14 6.64
N PRO A 37 0.23 -11.60 7.73
CA PRO A 37 0.34 -10.79 8.94
C PRO A 37 1.14 -9.51 8.71
N ASP A 38 2.23 -9.60 7.93
CA ASP A 38 3.11 -8.47 7.65
C ASP A 38 2.46 -7.48 6.69
N LEU A 39 1.73 -7.99 5.69
CA LEU A 39 0.92 -7.18 4.78
C LEU A 39 -0.13 -6.37 5.56
N LEU A 40 -0.86 -7.01 6.47
CA LEU A 40 -1.86 -6.33 7.30
C LEU A 40 -1.21 -5.28 8.21
N ASN A 41 -0.07 -5.59 8.82
CA ASN A 41 0.67 -4.64 9.65
C ASN A 41 1.13 -3.43 8.84
N ALA A 42 1.67 -3.63 7.64
CA ALA A 42 2.06 -2.54 6.76
C ALA A 42 0.86 -1.71 6.30
N LEU A 43 -0.22 -2.33 5.84
CA LEU A 43 -1.44 -1.62 5.45
C LEU A 43 -1.99 -0.78 6.61
N GLN A 44 -2.00 -1.33 7.82
CA GLN A 44 -2.47 -0.61 9.01
C GLN A 44 -1.52 0.53 9.41
N SER A 45 -0.21 0.34 9.31
CA SER A 45 0.79 1.40 9.56
C SER A 45 0.68 2.53 8.53
N LEU A 46 0.56 2.17 7.25
CA LEU A 46 0.37 3.11 6.14
C LEU A 46 -0.94 3.90 6.28
N SER A 47 -2.04 3.22 6.64
CA SER A 47 -3.34 3.85 6.88
C SER A 47 -3.28 4.83 8.06
N ARG A 48 -2.67 4.44 9.19
CA ARG A 48 -2.46 5.31 10.36
C ARG A 48 -1.63 6.55 10.05
N ARG A 49 -0.71 6.45 9.11
CA ARG A 49 0.16 7.54 8.65
C ARG A 49 -0.42 8.29 7.44
N CYS A 50 -1.68 8.04 7.08
CA CYS A 50 -2.40 8.65 5.95
C CYS A 50 -1.72 8.46 4.58
N TRP A 51 -0.98 7.37 4.38
CA TRP A 51 -0.38 7.03 3.08
C TRP A 51 -1.38 6.36 2.15
N ILE A 52 -2.33 5.63 2.69
CA ILE A 52 -3.35 4.92 1.93
C ILE A 52 -4.71 5.22 2.54
N GLU A 53 -5.74 5.21 1.72
CA GLU A 53 -7.11 5.27 2.16
C GLU A 53 -7.67 3.85 2.20
N GLN A 54 -8.32 3.50 3.30
CA GLN A 54 -9.03 2.23 3.43
C GLN A 54 -10.54 2.49 3.36
N LYS A 55 -11.18 1.95 2.33
CA LYS A 55 -12.64 1.94 2.18
C LYS A 55 -13.15 0.51 2.31
N ALA A 56 -13.59 0.15 3.52
CA ALA A 56 -13.99 -1.21 3.90
C ALA A 56 -12.87 -2.24 3.62
N ASN A 57 -13.03 -3.05 2.58
CA ASN A 57 -12.08 -4.08 2.16
C ASN A 57 -11.13 -3.64 1.04
N PHE A 58 -11.29 -2.41 0.55
CA PHE A 58 -10.49 -1.84 -0.52
C PHE A 58 -9.48 -0.84 0.01
N TYR A 59 -8.30 -0.87 -0.58
CA TYR A 59 -7.24 0.11 -0.35
C TYR A 59 -7.01 0.92 -1.60
N THR A 60 -6.97 2.23 -1.43
CA THR A 60 -6.68 3.18 -2.49
C THR A 60 -5.49 4.02 -2.11
N LEU A 61 -4.63 4.28 -3.09
CA LEU A 61 -3.54 5.21 -2.94
C LEU A 61 -4.00 6.60 -3.43
N PRO A 62 -3.91 7.66 -2.61
CA PRO A 62 -4.20 9.01 -3.06
C PRO A 62 -3.40 9.38 -4.31
N PRO A 63 -3.99 10.06 -5.30
CA PRO A 63 -3.32 10.36 -6.57
C PRO A 63 -2.02 11.15 -6.39
N VAL A 64 -1.96 12.03 -5.39
CA VAL A 64 -0.76 12.80 -5.05
C VAL A 64 0.38 11.87 -4.59
N LEU A 65 0.09 10.90 -3.72
CA LEU A 65 1.08 9.95 -3.22
C LEU A 65 1.49 8.96 -4.30
N ARG A 66 0.56 8.56 -5.15
CA ARG A 66 0.84 7.72 -6.33
C ARG A 66 1.87 8.38 -7.25
N GLN A 67 1.70 9.66 -7.54
CA GLN A 67 2.67 10.39 -8.35
C GLN A 67 4.03 10.51 -7.62
N TYR A 68 4.01 10.81 -6.32
CA TYR A 68 5.22 10.88 -5.51
C TYR A 68 6.02 9.57 -5.51
N ILE A 69 5.35 8.42 -5.37
CA ILE A 69 5.96 7.09 -5.40
C ILE A 69 6.48 6.76 -6.80
N LYS A 70 5.76 7.11 -7.87
CA LYS A 70 6.21 6.88 -9.25
C LYS A 70 7.41 7.74 -9.67
N THR A 71 7.62 8.88 -9.00
CA THR A 71 8.68 9.84 -9.33
C THR A 71 9.96 9.58 -8.52
N ARG A 72 9.95 8.60 -7.61
CA ARG A 72 11.08 8.19 -6.80
C ARG A 72 11.49 6.76 -7.12
#